data_AF-A0A2Z5EN00-F1
#
_entry.id   AF-A0A2Z5EN00-F1
#
_cell.length_a   1.000
_cell.length_b   1.000
_cell.length_c   1.000
_cell.angle_alpha   90.00
_cell.angle_beta   90.00
_cell.angle_gamma   90.00
#
_symmetry.space_group_name_H-M   'P 1'
#
loop_
_entity.id
_entity.type
_entity.pdbx_description
1 polymer ?
#
loop_
_entity_poly.entity_id
_entity_poly.type
_entity_poly.pdbx_seq_one_letter_code
_entity_poly.pdbx_strand_id
1 'polypeptide(L)'
;GIDSFVTLQFTSDFQEKDIVFGGDKKLVKIIDEIQELFPLNKGITIQSECPIGLIGDDIEAVSRAKAKEYGKTIVPVRCVRA
;
A
#
# COMPACT_ATOMS: atom_id res chain seq x y z
N GLY A 1 -9.26 10.12 -18.21
CA GLY A 1 -8.42 9.37 -17.25
C GLY A 1 -9.24 8.23 -16.67
N ILE A 2 -8.62 7.22 -16.07
CA ILE A 2 -9.33 6.12 -15.40
C ILE A 2 -9.98 6.68 -14.12
N ASP A 3 -11.29 6.49 -13.99
CA ASP A 3 -12.13 7.00 -12.89
C ASP A 3 -12.90 5.91 -12.13
N SER A 4 -12.82 4.66 -12.60
CA SER A 4 -13.32 3.47 -11.92
C SER A 4 -12.19 2.47 -11.69
N PHE A 5 -12.06 1.98 -10.46
CA PHE A 5 -10.96 1.12 -10.02
C PHE A 5 -11.43 -0.25 -9.47
N VAL A 6 -12.75 -0.50 -9.45
CA VAL A 6 -13.36 -1.64 -8.73
C VAL A 6 -12.95 -2.99 -9.27
N THR A 7 -12.81 -3.13 -10.59
CA THR A 7 -12.48 -4.39 -11.25
C THR A 7 -10.98 -4.58 -11.47
N LEU A 8 -10.15 -3.62 -11.06
CA LEU A 8 -8.71 -3.70 -11.18
C LEU A 8 -8.11 -4.35 -9.94
N GLN A 9 -7.11 -5.21 -10.16
CA GLN A 9 -6.33 -5.79 -9.08
C GLN A 9 -5.03 -5.01 -8.90
N PHE A 10 -4.93 -4.28 -7.80
CA PHE A 10 -3.68 -3.67 -7.36
C PHE A 10 -3.05 -4.56 -6.30
N THR A 11 -1.80 -4.95 -6.52
CA THR A 11 -1.05 -5.78 -5.58
C THR A 11 0.40 -5.34 -5.54
N SER A 12 1.02 -5.49 -4.38
CA SER A 12 2.46 -5.31 -4.20
C SER A 12 3.28 -6.49 -4.70
N ASP A 13 2.64 -7.62 -5.04
CA ASP A 13 3.28 -8.85 -5.58
C ASP A 13 4.58 -9.19 -4.83
N PHE A 14 4.44 -9.61 -3.57
CA PHE A 14 5.57 -9.88 -2.69
C PHE A 14 6.42 -11.03 -3.25
N GLN A 15 7.73 -10.76 -3.35
CA GLN A 15 8.74 -11.74 -3.74
C GLN A 15 9.55 -12.15 -2.50
N GLU A 16 10.36 -13.20 -2.61
CA GLU A 16 11.17 -13.72 -1.50
C GLU A 16 12.01 -12.63 -0.81
N LYS A 17 12.61 -11.73 -1.58
CA LYS A 17 13.38 -10.58 -1.05
C LYS A 17 12.54 -9.67 -0.14
N ASP A 18 11.25 -9.50 -0.42
CA ASP A 18 10.36 -8.61 0.33
C ASP A 18 9.98 -9.26 1.67
N ILE A 19 9.94 -10.60 1.72
CA ILE A 19 9.79 -11.36 2.96
C ILE A 19 11.04 -11.26 3.83
N VAL A 20 12.23 -11.33 3.21
CA VAL A 20 13.52 -11.31 3.94
C VAL A 20 13.87 -9.92 4.46
N PHE A 21 13.60 -8.86 3.68
CA PHE A 21 14.04 -7.50 3.98
C PHE A 21 12.91 -6.54 4.39
N GLY A 22 11.67 -7.01 4.42
CA GLY A 22 10.49 -6.19 4.67
C GLY A 22 10.00 -5.45 3.42
N GLY A 23 8.71 -5.11 3.42
CA GLY A 23 8.01 -4.51 2.28
C GLY A 23 7.83 -3.00 2.35
N ASP A 24 8.13 -2.34 3.47
CA ASP A 24 7.84 -0.93 3.69
C ASP A 24 8.38 0.00 2.58
N LYS A 25 9.62 -0.22 2.15
CA LYS A 25 10.23 0.58 1.05
C LYS A 25 9.54 0.35 -0.29
N LYS A 26 9.07 -0.87 -0.54
CA LYS A 26 8.32 -1.21 -1.74
C LYS A 26 6.94 -0.55 -1.72
N LEU A 27 6.29 -0.54 -0.55
CA LEU A 27 4.98 0.09 -0.35
C LEU A 27 5.03 1.61 -0.59
N VAL A 28 6.07 2.29 -0.10
CA VAL A 28 6.35 3.71 -0.39
C VAL A 28 6.35 3.95 -1.90
N LYS A 29 7.15 3.16 -2.64
CA LYS A 29 7.29 3.31 -4.08
C LYS A 29 5.99 3.02 -4.84
N ILE A 30 5.24 2.00 -4.43
CA ILE A 30 3.95 1.65 -5.05
C ILE A 30 2.93 2.78 -4.88
N ILE A 31 2.87 3.40 -3.69
CA ILE A 31 1.97 4.55 -3.48
C ILE A 31 2.32 5.69 -4.45
N ASP A 32 3.61 5.96 -4.64
CA ASP A 32 4.08 7.03 -5.53
C ASP A 32 3.69 6.74 -6.99
N GLU A 33 3.90 5.50 -7.44
CA GLU A 33 3.48 5.04 -8.77
C GLU A 33 1.97 5.13 -8.96
N ILE A 34 1.16 4.80 -7.94
CA ILE A 34 -0.30 4.93 -7.99
C ILE A 34 -0.70 6.41 -8.13
N GLN A 35 -0.04 7.33 -7.43
CA GLN A 35 -0.35 8.76 -7.54
C GLN A 35 0.00 9.34 -8.91
N GLU A 36 1.09 8.87 -9.51
CA GLU A 36 1.50 9.28 -10.86
C GLU A 36 0.58 8.70 -11.94
N LEU A 37 0.29 7.40 -11.88
CA LEU A 37 -0.48 6.69 -12.91
C LEU A 37 -2.00 6.92 -12.81
N PHE A 38 -2.52 7.11 -11.60
CA PHE A 38 -3.96 7.23 -11.33
C PHE A 38 -4.28 8.48 -10.51
N PRO A 39 -3.98 9.70 -10.99
CA PRO A 39 -4.07 10.92 -10.20
C PRO A 39 -5.50 11.22 -9.69
N LEU A 40 -6.52 10.71 -10.39
CA LEU A 40 -7.93 10.86 -10.05
C LEU A 40 -8.39 10.01 -8.85
N ASN A 41 -7.53 9.13 -8.31
CA ASN A 41 -7.85 8.39 -7.09
C ASN A 41 -8.15 9.37 -5.94
N LYS A 42 -9.17 9.07 -5.14
CA LYS A 42 -9.60 9.89 -3.99
C LYS A 42 -8.98 9.46 -2.65
N GLY A 43 -8.17 8.40 -2.68
CA GLY A 43 -7.58 7.78 -1.51
C GLY A 43 -7.15 6.35 -1.81
N ILE A 44 -6.39 5.77 -0.89
CA ILE A 44 -5.80 4.43 -1.00
C ILE A 44 -6.11 3.66 0.28
N THR A 45 -6.46 2.38 0.16
CA THR A 45 -6.50 1.46 1.30
C THR A 45 -5.44 0.39 1.11
N ILE A 46 -4.68 0.07 2.15
CA ILE A 46 -3.64 -0.95 2.12
C ILE A 46 -4.18 -2.19 2.82
N GLN A 47 -4.52 -3.22 2.05
CA GLN A 47 -5.10 -4.47 2.57
C GLN A 47 -3.97 -5.47 2.88
N SER A 48 -3.78 -5.78 4.15
CA SER A 48 -2.69 -6.66 4.59
C SER A 48 -3.00 -8.14 4.36
N GLU A 49 -2.14 -8.83 3.62
CA GLU A 49 -2.13 -10.29 3.52
C GLU A 49 -1.28 -10.92 4.62
N CYS A 50 -1.40 -12.25 4.81
CA CYS A 50 -0.73 -13.03 5.86
C CYS A 50 0.75 -12.66 6.12
N PRO A 51 1.64 -12.53 5.11
CA PRO A 51 3.06 -12.29 5.37
C PRO A 51 3.34 -10.96 6.08
N ILE A 52 2.54 -9.92 5.84
CA ILE A 52 2.74 -8.58 6.41
C ILE A 52 2.67 -8.60 7.94
N GLY A 53 1.72 -9.36 8.49
CA GLY A 53 1.58 -9.50 9.94
C GLY A 53 2.71 -10.31 10.59
N LEU A 54 3.33 -11.22 9.84
CA LEU A 54 4.39 -12.11 10.34
C LEU A 54 5.78 -11.47 10.31
N ILE A 55 6.08 -10.70 9.26
CA ILE A 55 7.40 -10.06 9.10
C ILE A 55 7.54 -8.76 9.90
N GLY A 56 6.42 -8.17 10.33
CA GLY A 56 6.41 -6.98 11.19
C GLY A 56 6.51 -5.65 10.46
N ASP A 57 6.09 -5.58 9.20
CA ASP A 57 6.03 -4.33 8.42
C ASP A 57 5.13 -3.26 9.10
N ASP A 58 5.59 -2.00 9.08
CA ASP A 58 4.87 -0.87 9.66
C ASP A 58 4.10 -0.07 8.59
N ILE A 59 3.07 -0.71 8.05
CA ILE A 59 2.14 -0.11 7.09
C ILE A 59 1.47 1.16 7.60
N GLU A 60 1.38 1.36 8.93
CA GLU A 60 0.76 2.54 9.49
C GLU A 60 1.68 3.75 9.41
N ALA A 61 2.98 3.57 9.72
CA ALA A 61 3.97 4.62 9.55
C ALA A 61 4.06 5.06 8.09
N VAL A 62 4.08 4.10 7.15
CA VAL A 62 4.09 4.40 5.71
C VAL A 62 2.82 5.16 5.30
N SER A 63 1.65 4.70 5.74
CA SER A 63 0.36 5.36 5.43
C SER A 63 0.31 6.79 5.94
N ARG A 64 0.72 7.04 7.19
CA ARG A 64 0.75 8.40 7.78
C ARG A 64 1.70 9.33 7.04
N ALA A 65 2.89 8.87 6.70
CA ALA A 65 3.87 9.65 5.97
C ALA A 65 3.35 10.05 4.57
N LYS A 66 2.86 9.07 3.80
CA LYS A 66 2.37 9.30 2.44
C LYS A 66 1.05 10.06 2.38
N ALA A 67 0.16 9.87 3.35
CA ALA A 67 -1.07 10.66 3.45
C ALA A 67 -0.76 12.15 3.64
N LYS A 68 0.26 12.47 4.46
CA LYS A 68 0.72 13.85 4.65
C LYS A 68 1.40 14.41 3.40
N GLU A 69 2.21 13.61 2.72
CA GLU A 69 2.92 14.01 1.50
C GLU A 69 1.96 14.38 0.36
N TYR A 70 0.95 13.53 0.11
CA TYR A 70 0.02 13.71 -1.01
C TYR A 70 -1.28 14.44 -0.65
N GLY A 71 -1.53 14.72 0.63
CA GLY A 71 -2.79 15.31 1.08
C GLY A 71 -4.01 14.43 0.79
N LYS A 72 -3.83 13.10 0.72
CA LYS A 72 -4.88 12.12 0.41
C LYS A 72 -5.07 11.14 1.56
N THR A 73 -6.28 10.63 1.70
CA THR A 73 -6.60 9.60 2.69
C THR A 73 -5.91 8.29 2.32
N ILE A 74 -5.02 7.79 3.18
CA ILE A 74 -4.40 6.48 3.05
C ILE A 74 -4.71 5.67 4.32
N VAL A 75 -5.43 4.56 4.17
CA VAL A 75 -5.93 3.74 5.29
C VAL A 75 -5.18 2.42 5.34
N PRO A 76 -4.34 2.17 6.36
CA PRO A 76 -3.77 0.86 6.60
C PRO A 76 -4.84 -0.07 7.18
N VAL A 77 -5.00 -1.27 6.62
CA VAL A 77 -5.96 -2.28 7.10
C VAL A 77 -5.22 -3.57 7.42
N ARG A 78 -5.13 -3.90 8.72
CA ARG A 78 -4.62 -5.20 9.18
C ARG A 78 -5.76 -6.21 9.15
N CYS A 79 -6.04 -6.77 7.97
CA CYS A 79 -7.06 -7.81 7.77
C CYS A 79 -6.53 -9.25 7.95
N VAL A 80 -5.27 -9.38 8.39
CA VAL A 80 -4.70 -10.67 8.80
C VAL A 80 -5.26 -11.09 10.16
N ARG A 81 -5.54 -12.38 10.31
CA ARG A 81 -5.83 -12.97 11.61
C ARG A 81 -4.51 -13.11 12.35
N ALA A 82 -4.27 -12.24 13.33
CA ALA A 82 -3.20 -12.42 14.31
C ALA A 82 -3.47 -13.67 15.17
#